data_AF-A0A7V3ENQ7-F1
#
_entry.id   AF-A0A7V3ENQ7-F1
#
_cell.length_a   1.000
_cell.length_b   1.000
_cell.length_c   1.000
_cell.angle_alpha   90.00
_cell.angle_beta   90.00
_cell.angle_gamma   90.00
#
_symmetry.space_group_name_H-M   'P 1'
#
loop_
_entity.id
_entity.type
_entity.pdbx_description
1 polymer ?
#
loop_
_entity_poly.entity_id
_entity_poly.type
_entity_poly.pdbx_seq_one_letter_code
_entity_poly.pdbx_strand_id
1 'polypeptide(L)'
;MSDSLVELWNRADAREPRFSGDEVGAWADGVAKRLADCGLIRRTENVESVVCDACAGGHVEDVTFVKSPRGTPMRAYIHCPEHGRVRVKLDRLTQWELDFTGIAKAVSHALELAGDGEEVVAGRVWFLGKATVAAKSCELFLARGLTWEDARAILGASARLNAAKSAIVFAAGDVPPENIWNGDAPPVVALKTVGALGKDGLAIDRGHLEALLSAGRKKAPAAPMVSFPTPAGTAWPDVRLTVTEAELRIEAKGKRKDYTFQEAGFEERRKKDAPDRLWGLLKAFGMHGGVLPFKAVKEKDRTNLKQYVSDLRQRIAAILPGIEGESISYEQKDKSYHTAFKVSSKDALQFPTPPGASWTDVSIAANGRTGIRISVSSTERFATSGYADEDDDSTHQWEGAEREGSVERTYDFRMLGLADDQDRPNRAGQALLAVLSGKGTVSRKKNDKGMAELCGILTKLMGIDGSPFEYAKLGEKWVAFFDASAVEQAKDK
;
A
#
# COMPACT_ATOMS: atom_id res chain seq x y z
N MET A 1 11.29 -16.02 20.66
CA MET A 1 10.20 -15.48 21.50
C MET A 1 8.93 -15.74 20.74
N SER A 2 8.08 -16.65 21.21
CA SER A 2 6.83 -16.96 20.53
C SER A 2 5.93 -15.73 20.58
N ASP A 3 5.28 -15.44 19.46
CA ASP A 3 4.23 -14.43 19.43
C ASP A 3 3.03 -15.03 20.17
N SER A 4 2.91 -14.74 21.48
CA SER A 4 1.87 -15.32 22.35
C SER A 4 0.46 -15.07 21.84
N LEU A 5 0.26 -14.09 20.95
CA LEU A 5 -1.01 -13.84 20.28
C LEU A 5 -1.31 -14.91 19.20
N VAL A 6 -0.29 -15.43 18.52
CA VAL A 6 -0.43 -16.53 17.55
C VAL A 6 -0.85 -17.82 18.26
N GLU A 7 -0.29 -18.12 19.43
CA GLU A 7 -0.71 -19.27 20.24
C GLU A 7 -2.20 -19.15 20.65
N LEU A 8 -2.63 -17.94 20.98
CA LEU A 8 -4.02 -17.58 21.31
C LEU A 8 -4.97 -17.92 20.15
N TRP A 9 -4.64 -17.46 18.94
CA TRP A 9 -5.46 -17.70 17.75
C TRP A 9 -5.45 -19.15 17.28
N ASN A 10 -4.32 -19.85 17.40
CA ASN A 10 -4.25 -21.28 17.10
C ASN A 10 -5.13 -22.11 18.04
N ARG A 11 -5.34 -21.65 19.28
CA ARG A 11 -6.21 -22.31 20.26
C ARG A 11 -7.70 -21.98 20.08
N ALA A 12 -8.04 -20.96 19.27
CA ALA A 12 -9.41 -20.46 19.15
C ALA A 12 -10.42 -21.50 18.64
N ASP A 13 -10.01 -22.41 17.75
CA ASP A 13 -10.89 -23.44 17.20
C ASP A 13 -10.81 -24.80 17.93
N ALA A 14 -10.01 -24.92 18.99
CA ALA A 14 -10.08 -26.10 19.87
C ALA A 14 -11.47 -26.15 20.53
N ARG A 15 -12.05 -27.33 20.80
CA ARG A 15 -13.34 -27.43 21.52
C ARG A 15 -13.23 -26.80 22.91
N GLU A 16 -12.12 -27.08 23.59
CA GLU A 16 -11.73 -26.49 24.86
C GLU A 16 -10.53 -25.56 24.64
N PRO A 17 -10.74 -24.25 24.58
CA PRO A 17 -9.71 -23.28 24.20
C PRO A 17 -8.90 -22.87 25.44
N ARG A 18 -8.39 -23.88 26.15
CA ARG A 18 -7.78 -23.73 27.47
C ARG A 18 -6.25 -23.78 27.38
N PHE A 19 -5.59 -23.12 28.30
CA PHE A 19 -4.13 -23.16 28.51
C PHE A 19 -3.86 -23.62 29.94
N SER A 20 -2.94 -24.56 30.09
CA SER A 20 -2.44 -25.03 31.38
C SER A 20 -1.51 -24.00 32.03
N GLY A 21 -1.35 -24.10 33.35
CA GLY A 21 -0.38 -23.28 34.08
C GLY A 21 1.05 -23.47 33.60
N ASP A 22 1.40 -24.67 33.11
CA ASP A 22 2.71 -24.95 32.51
C ASP A 22 2.92 -24.21 31.18
N GLU A 23 1.91 -24.19 30.30
CA GLU A 23 1.97 -23.42 29.04
C GLU A 23 2.09 -21.91 29.31
N VAL A 24 1.25 -21.39 30.20
CA VAL A 24 1.25 -19.96 30.55
C VAL A 24 2.54 -19.56 31.28
N GLY A 25 3.10 -20.45 32.10
CA GLY A 25 4.38 -20.25 32.77
C GLY A 25 5.59 -20.25 31.83
N ALA A 26 5.45 -20.78 30.61
CA ALA A 26 6.49 -20.71 29.58
C ALA A 26 6.47 -19.39 28.79
N TRP A 27 5.41 -18.58 28.93
CA TRP A 27 5.36 -17.24 28.34
C TRP A 27 6.31 -16.28 29.03
N ALA A 28 6.67 -15.19 28.35
CA ALA A 28 7.46 -14.13 28.97
C ALA A 28 6.71 -13.49 30.15
N ASP A 29 7.47 -13.05 31.16
CA ASP A 29 6.92 -12.47 32.38
C ASP A 29 5.92 -11.33 32.08
N GLY A 30 4.76 -11.40 32.74
CA GLY A 30 3.70 -10.41 32.60
C GLY A 30 2.80 -10.53 31.37
N VAL A 31 3.10 -11.40 30.40
CA VAL A 31 2.26 -11.61 29.20
C VAL A 31 0.87 -12.10 29.58
N ALA A 32 0.78 -13.13 30.43
CA ALA A 32 -0.50 -13.69 30.87
C ALA A 32 -1.39 -12.64 31.55
N LYS A 33 -0.79 -11.85 32.45
CA LYS A 33 -1.47 -10.76 33.12
C LYS A 33 -1.96 -9.72 32.11
N ARG A 34 -1.12 -9.31 31.16
CA ARG A 34 -1.48 -8.36 30.12
C ARG A 34 -2.63 -8.87 29.25
N LEU A 35 -2.60 -10.13 28.83
CA LEU A 35 -3.68 -10.74 28.05
C LEU A 35 -4.99 -10.79 28.85
N ALA A 36 -4.92 -11.07 30.16
CA ALA A 36 -6.07 -11.06 31.05
C ALA A 36 -6.64 -9.65 31.27
N ASP A 37 -5.76 -8.66 31.51
CA ASP A 37 -6.13 -7.25 31.67
C ASP A 37 -6.77 -6.69 30.38
N CYS A 38 -6.39 -7.22 29.21
CA CYS A 38 -7.00 -6.90 27.92
C CYS A 38 -8.30 -7.69 27.64
N GLY A 39 -8.72 -8.58 28.53
CA GLY A 39 -9.90 -9.43 28.36
C GLY A 39 -9.77 -10.49 27.26
N LEU A 40 -8.55 -10.92 26.90
CA LEU A 40 -8.35 -11.93 25.87
C LEU A 40 -8.37 -13.36 26.44
N ILE A 41 -7.91 -13.50 27.68
CA ILE A 41 -7.98 -14.74 28.45
C ILE A 41 -8.60 -14.46 29.82
N ARG A 42 -9.21 -15.48 30.42
CA ARG A 42 -9.67 -15.44 31.80
C ARG A 42 -9.22 -16.69 32.53
N ARG A 43 -8.94 -16.54 33.83
CA ARG A 43 -8.65 -17.69 34.69
C ARG A 43 -9.93 -18.49 34.89
N THR A 44 -9.83 -19.81 34.80
CA THR A 44 -10.92 -20.74 35.09
C THR A 44 -10.59 -21.56 36.34
N GLU A 45 -11.43 -22.53 36.65
CA GLU A 45 -11.21 -23.50 37.72
C GLU A 45 -9.85 -24.21 37.56
N ASN A 46 -9.21 -24.50 38.69
CA ASN A 46 -7.91 -25.17 38.68
C ASN A 46 -8.08 -26.60 38.14
N VAL A 47 -7.04 -27.13 37.49
CA VAL A 47 -7.03 -28.55 37.10
C VAL A 47 -6.94 -29.44 38.34
N GLU A 48 -7.67 -30.56 38.29
CA GLU A 48 -7.69 -31.57 39.34
C GLU A 48 -6.63 -32.65 39.14
N SER A 49 -6.06 -32.76 37.94
CA SER A 49 -4.99 -33.68 37.59
C SER A 49 -3.88 -32.97 36.81
N VAL A 50 -2.65 -33.48 36.89
CA VAL A 50 -1.49 -32.94 36.16
C VAL A 50 -0.60 -34.05 35.61
N VAL A 51 0.14 -33.72 34.55
CA VAL A 51 1.23 -34.56 34.05
C VAL A 51 2.40 -34.48 35.02
N CYS A 52 2.86 -35.65 35.47
CA CYS A 52 4.04 -35.80 36.30
C CYS A 52 5.30 -35.36 35.55
N ASP A 53 6.07 -34.45 36.14
CA ASP A 53 7.35 -33.95 35.63
C ASP A 53 8.56 -34.70 36.20
N ALA A 54 8.34 -35.64 37.11
CA ALA A 54 9.40 -36.40 37.76
C ALA A 54 9.75 -37.71 37.04
N CYS A 55 8.78 -38.41 36.46
CA CYS A 55 9.00 -39.67 35.75
C CYS A 55 9.24 -39.44 34.25
N ALA A 56 9.96 -40.36 33.61
CA ALA A 56 10.19 -40.30 32.17
C ALA A 56 8.91 -40.53 31.35
N GLY A 57 7.94 -41.25 31.91
CA GLY A 57 6.68 -41.61 31.25
C GLY A 57 5.64 -40.49 31.17
N GLY A 58 5.78 -39.40 31.94
CA GLY A 58 4.82 -38.29 31.93
C GLY A 58 3.38 -38.72 32.24
N HIS A 59 3.18 -39.57 33.25
CA HIS A 59 1.84 -40.05 33.58
C HIS A 59 0.95 -38.92 34.12
N VAL A 60 -0.37 -39.01 33.87
CA VAL A 60 -1.37 -38.09 34.43
C VAL A 60 -1.86 -38.64 35.76
N GLU A 61 -1.91 -37.81 36.80
CA GLU A 61 -2.35 -38.22 38.13
C GLU A 61 -3.16 -37.11 38.83
N ASP A 62 -4.09 -37.53 39.69
CA ASP A 62 -4.94 -36.64 40.47
C ASP A 62 -4.16 -35.93 41.59
N VAL A 63 -4.49 -34.66 41.78
CA VAL A 63 -3.81 -33.78 42.72
C VAL A 63 -4.44 -33.92 44.10
N THR A 64 -3.63 -34.37 45.06
CA THR A 64 -3.99 -34.41 46.47
C THR A 64 -3.52 -33.16 47.21
N PHE A 65 -4.47 -32.43 47.80
CA PHE A 65 -4.17 -31.28 48.66
C PHE A 65 -3.94 -31.72 50.11
N VAL A 66 -2.78 -31.37 50.68
CA VAL A 66 -2.46 -31.66 52.08
C VAL A 66 -2.71 -30.42 52.93
N LYS A 67 -3.73 -30.50 53.79
CA LYS A 67 -3.98 -29.49 54.84
C LYS A 67 -2.76 -29.41 55.74
N SER A 68 -2.17 -28.23 55.78
CA SER A 68 -0.96 -27.95 56.56
C SER A 68 -1.31 -27.10 57.79
N PRO A 69 -0.47 -27.07 58.84
CA PRO A 69 -0.75 -26.30 60.06
C PRO A 69 -1.08 -24.82 59.77
N ARG A 70 -1.85 -24.19 60.66
CA ARG A 70 -2.30 -22.80 60.51
C ARG A 70 -1.10 -21.87 60.24
N GLY A 71 -1.14 -21.12 59.12
CA GLY A 71 -0.06 -20.23 58.70
C GLY A 71 0.90 -20.80 57.66
N THR A 72 0.75 -22.06 57.26
CA THR A 72 1.55 -22.65 56.16
C THR A 72 0.79 -22.63 54.83
N PRO A 73 1.48 -22.35 53.70
CA PRO A 73 0.84 -22.31 52.39
C PRO A 73 0.31 -23.70 52.00
N MET A 74 -0.77 -23.71 51.23
CA MET A 74 -1.38 -24.94 50.70
C MET A 74 -0.35 -25.73 49.88
N ARG A 75 -0.33 -27.06 50.04
CA ARG A 75 0.60 -27.96 49.33
C ARG A 75 -0.20 -28.97 48.52
N ALA A 76 0.16 -29.09 47.25
CA ALA A 76 -0.41 -30.03 46.30
C ALA A 76 0.62 -31.11 45.95
N TYR A 77 0.16 -32.34 45.77
CA TYR A 77 0.99 -33.50 45.46
C TYR A 77 0.28 -34.44 44.48
N ILE A 78 1.06 -35.20 43.73
CA ILE A 78 0.61 -36.37 42.95
C ILE A 78 1.35 -37.63 43.41
N HIS A 79 0.77 -38.79 43.12
CA HIS A 79 1.44 -40.08 43.28
C HIS A 79 2.14 -40.48 41.98
N CYS A 80 3.45 -40.69 42.03
CA CYS A 80 4.25 -41.18 40.92
C CYS A 80 4.64 -42.64 41.18
N PRO A 81 4.36 -43.57 40.24
CA PRO A 81 4.78 -44.96 40.37
C PRO A 81 6.29 -45.14 40.54
N GLU A 82 7.10 -44.26 39.93
CA GLU A 82 8.57 -44.32 39.95
C GLU A 82 9.19 -43.57 41.13
N HIS A 83 8.60 -42.44 41.53
CA HIS A 83 9.21 -41.49 42.49
C HIS A 83 8.38 -41.26 43.75
N GLY A 84 7.26 -41.97 43.92
CA GLY A 84 6.37 -41.82 45.07
C GLY A 84 5.69 -40.45 45.08
N ARG A 85 5.74 -39.73 46.20
CA ARG A 85 5.03 -38.45 46.35
C ARG A 85 5.80 -37.31 45.69
N VAL A 86 5.25 -36.76 44.61
CA VAL A 86 5.83 -35.61 43.89
C VAL A 86 5.05 -34.35 44.26
N ARG A 87 5.76 -33.26 44.56
CA ARG A 87 5.14 -31.97 44.90
C ARG A 87 4.76 -31.22 43.63
N VAL A 88 3.52 -30.75 43.55
CA VAL A 88 3.03 -29.90 42.46
C VAL A 88 3.03 -28.44 42.92
N LYS A 89 3.61 -27.56 42.11
CA LYS A 89 3.52 -26.10 42.35
C LYS A 89 2.09 -25.64 42.06
N LEU A 90 1.52 -24.80 42.92
CA LEU A 90 0.13 -24.34 42.78
C LEU A 90 -0.14 -23.61 41.45
N ASP A 91 0.87 -22.92 40.91
CA ASP A 91 0.75 -22.22 39.63
C ASP A 91 0.52 -23.18 38.45
N ARG A 92 1.03 -24.42 38.53
CA ARG A 92 0.78 -25.48 37.53
C ARG A 92 -0.69 -25.92 37.51
N LEU A 93 -1.39 -25.75 38.63
CA LEU A 93 -2.81 -26.08 38.75
C LEU A 93 -3.70 -25.00 38.14
N THR A 94 -3.16 -23.81 37.85
CA THR A 94 -3.94 -22.76 37.23
C THR A 94 -4.31 -23.15 35.81
N GLN A 95 -5.51 -22.75 35.40
CA GLN A 95 -5.97 -22.91 34.04
C GLN A 95 -6.54 -21.59 33.54
N TRP A 96 -6.29 -21.31 32.27
CA TRP A 96 -6.77 -20.14 31.57
C TRP A 96 -7.59 -20.58 30.38
N GLU A 97 -8.55 -19.77 29.97
CA GLU A 97 -9.31 -20.01 28.75
C GLU A 97 -9.45 -18.71 27.95
N LEU A 98 -9.63 -18.85 26.65
CA LEU A 98 -10.00 -17.72 25.79
C LEU A 98 -11.33 -17.12 26.22
N ASP A 99 -11.34 -15.83 26.51
CA ASP A 99 -12.56 -15.09 26.80
C ASP A 99 -13.11 -14.47 25.51
N PHE A 100 -13.94 -15.23 24.77
CA PHE A 100 -14.50 -14.73 23.50
C PHE A 100 -15.41 -13.50 23.67
N THR A 101 -16.07 -13.38 24.82
CA THR A 101 -16.86 -12.19 25.14
C THR A 101 -15.95 -10.99 25.40
N GLY A 102 -14.84 -11.21 26.09
CA GLY A 102 -13.79 -10.20 26.26
C GLY A 102 -13.10 -9.82 24.95
N ILE A 103 -12.79 -10.79 24.08
CA ILE A 103 -12.27 -10.56 22.72
C ILE A 103 -13.26 -9.75 21.89
N ALA A 104 -14.57 -10.09 21.92
CA ALA A 104 -15.60 -9.34 21.22
C ALA A 104 -15.63 -7.87 21.66
N LYS A 105 -15.55 -7.61 22.98
CA LYS A 105 -15.47 -6.25 23.53
C LYS A 105 -14.18 -5.54 23.10
N ALA A 106 -13.05 -6.24 23.14
CA ALA A 106 -11.75 -5.68 22.74
C ALA A 106 -11.75 -5.29 21.25
N VAL A 107 -12.29 -6.13 20.36
CA VAL A 107 -12.43 -5.83 18.93
C VAL A 107 -13.39 -4.66 18.70
N SER A 108 -14.52 -4.64 19.41
CA SER A 108 -15.50 -3.56 19.32
C SER A 108 -14.90 -2.21 19.73
N HIS A 109 -14.17 -2.18 20.84
CA HIS A 109 -13.45 -1.00 21.31
C HIS A 109 -12.35 -0.57 20.33
N ALA A 110 -11.53 -1.51 19.84
CA ALA A 110 -10.44 -1.23 18.92
C ALA A 110 -10.89 -0.64 17.57
N LEU A 111 -12.13 -0.94 17.15
CA LEU A 111 -12.73 -0.42 15.92
C LEU A 111 -13.68 0.75 16.16
N GLU A 112 -13.84 1.20 17.40
CA GLU A 112 -14.77 2.26 17.81
C GLU A 112 -16.20 2.02 17.29
N LEU A 113 -16.69 0.78 17.44
CA LEU A 113 -18.00 0.40 16.89
C LEU A 113 -19.15 1.07 17.65
N ALA A 114 -20.21 1.41 16.92
CA ALA A 114 -21.43 1.94 17.50
C ALA A 114 -22.38 0.84 17.95
N GLY A 115 -22.99 1.02 19.13
CA GLY A 115 -23.97 0.12 19.73
C GLY A 115 -23.36 -0.90 20.68
N ASP A 116 -24.21 -1.57 21.45
CA ASP A 116 -23.78 -2.56 22.43
C ASP A 116 -23.55 -3.92 21.77
N GLY A 117 -22.41 -4.53 22.07
CA GLY A 117 -22.13 -5.90 21.66
C GLY A 117 -23.00 -6.89 22.42
N GLU A 118 -23.42 -7.96 21.75
CA GLU A 118 -24.21 -9.04 22.35
C GLU A 118 -23.75 -10.40 21.84
N GLU A 119 -23.86 -11.41 22.68
CA GLU A 119 -23.71 -12.80 22.24
C GLU A 119 -25.01 -13.26 21.58
N VAL A 120 -25.00 -13.39 20.25
CA VAL A 120 -26.20 -13.75 19.47
C VAL A 120 -26.41 -15.25 19.37
N VAL A 121 -25.34 -16.03 19.46
CA VAL A 121 -25.39 -17.49 19.62
C VAL A 121 -24.35 -17.89 20.66
N ALA A 122 -24.81 -18.48 21.76
CA ALA A 122 -23.99 -18.83 22.91
C ALA A 122 -22.71 -19.58 22.53
N GLY A 123 -21.57 -19.05 22.96
CA GLY A 123 -20.23 -19.57 22.74
C GLY A 123 -19.75 -19.57 21.28
N ARG A 124 -20.51 -18.99 20.33
CA ARG A 124 -20.26 -19.17 18.90
C ARG A 124 -20.27 -17.90 18.08
N VAL A 125 -21.23 -17.00 18.30
CA VAL A 125 -21.38 -15.80 17.48
C VAL A 125 -21.73 -14.61 18.37
N TRP A 126 -20.99 -13.52 18.21
CA TRP A 126 -21.19 -12.26 18.90
C TRP A 126 -21.41 -11.15 17.88
N PHE A 127 -22.43 -10.33 18.08
CA PHE A 127 -22.56 -9.04 17.42
C PHE A 127 -21.65 -8.03 18.13
N LEU A 128 -20.86 -7.29 17.35
CA LEU A 128 -19.84 -6.38 17.89
C LEU A 128 -20.27 -4.91 17.86
N GLY A 129 -21.19 -4.57 16.95
CA GLY A 129 -21.59 -3.19 16.70
C GLY A 129 -21.68 -2.87 15.22
N LYS A 130 -21.83 -1.58 14.93
CA LYS A 130 -21.96 -1.02 13.58
C LYS A 130 -20.82 -0.08 13.30
N ALA A 131 -20.28 -0.14 12.09
CA ALA A 131 -19.32 0.85 11.61
C ALA A 131 -19.48 1.08 10.12
N THR A 132 -18.86 2.16 9.66
CA THR A 132 -18.65 2.38 8.23
C THR A 132 -17.28 1.85 7.87
N VAL A 133 -17.24 0.76 7.12
CA VAL A 133 -16.00 0.12 6.63
C VAL A 133 -16.02 0.17 5.11
N ALA A 134 -14.94 0.65 4.50
CA ALA A 134 -14.84 0.83 3.04
C ALA A 134 -16.04 1.61 2.44
N ALA A 135 -16.46 2.69 3.12
CA ALA A 135 -17.59 3.56 2.76
C ALA A 135 -18.98 2.86 2.72
N LYS A 136 -19.12 1.70 3.36
CA LYS A 136 -20.42 1.02 3.54
C LYS A 136 -20.72 0.87 5.03
N SER A 137 -21.94 1.21 5.43
CA SER A 137 -22.44 0.88 6.76
C SER A 137 -22.65 -0.63 6.86
N CYS A 138 -21.99 -1.25 7.83
CA CYS A 138 -22.00 -2.69 8.04
C CYS A 138 -22.17 -3.03 9.53
N GLU A 139 -22.76 -4.20 9.76
CA GLU A 139 -22.82 -4.85 11.06
C GLU A 139 -21.65 -5.83 11.17
N LEU A 140 -20.91 -5.76 12.29
CA LEU A 140 -19.73 -6.57 12.50
C LEU A 140 -20.03 -7.66 13.51
N PHE A 141 -19.52 -8.86 13.24
CA PHE A 141 -19.71 -10.04 14.08
C PHE A 141 -18.36 -10.70 14.35
N LEU A 142 -18.23 -11.35 15.50
CA LEU A 142 -17.17 -12.31 15.81
C LEU A 142 -17.79 -13.70 15.79
N ALA A 143 -17.10 -14.67 15.19
CA ALA A 143 -17.53 -16.05 15.20
C ALA A 143 -16.36 -17.02 15.45
N ARG A 144 -16.68 -18.15 16.09
CA ARG A 144 -15.74 -19.21 16.45
C ARG A 144 -16.21 -20.57 15.94
N GLY A 145 -15.26 -21.43 15.58
CA GLY A 145 -15.57 -22.81 15.16
C GLY A 145 -16.33 -22.80 13.84
N LEU A 146 -15.93 -21.94 12.92
CA LEU A 146 -16.54 -21.84 11.59
C LEU A 146 -16.19 -23.05 10.71
N THR A 147 -15.11 -23.77 11.05
CA THR A 147 -14.65 -25.00 10.40
C THR A 147 -15.24 -26.27 11.03
N TRP A 148 -16.00 -26.16 12.12
CA TRP A 148 -16.62 -27.31 12.78
C TRP A 148 -17.81 -27.85 11.98
N GLU A 149 -18.11 -29.14 12.12
CA GLU A 149 -19.21 -29.80 11.40
C GLU A 149 -20.58 -29.15 11.66
N ASP A 150 -20.78 -28.59 12.84
CA ASP A 150 -22.03 -27.92 13.26
C ASP A 150 -22.14 -26.46 12.80
N ALA A 151 -21.09 -25.89 12.19
CA ALA A 151 -21.00 -24.45 11.90
C ALA A 151 -22.18 -23.95 11.06
N ARG A 152 -22.58 -24.70 10.03
CA ARG A 152 -23.72 -24.34 9.17
C ARG A 152 -25.04 -24.24 9.94
N ALA A 153 -25.29 -25.16 10.87
CA ALA A 153 -26.50 -25.15 11.69
C ALA A 153 -26.50 -23.95 12.65
N ILE A 154 -25.35 -23.68 13.27
CA ILE A 154 -25.15 -22.56 14.20
C ILE A 154 -25.32 -21.20 13.51
N LEU A 155 -24.72 -21.01 12.34
CA LEU A 155 -24.88 -19.79 11.54
C LEU A 155 -26.32 -19.63 11.05
N GLY A 156 -26.96 -20.74 10.65
CA GLY A 156 -28.38 -20.76 10.27
C GLY A 156 -29.33 -20.36 11.40
N ALA A 157 -29.00 -20.69 12.65
CA ALA A 157 -29.78 -20.29 13.82
C ALA A 157 -29.62 -18.80 14.18
N SER A 158 -28.60 -18.11 13.67
CA SER A 158 -28.35 -16.70 13.99
C SER A 158 -29.28 -15.76 13.22
N ALA A 159 -30.45 -15.47 13.78
CA ALA A 159 -31.45 -14.59 13.16
C ALA A 159 -30.90 -13.20 12.83
N ARG A 160 -30.08 -12.61 13.71
CA ARG A 160 -29.50 -11.27 13.52
C ARG A 160 -28.47 -11.25 12.38
N LEU A 161 -27.56 -12.22 12.34
CA LEU A 161 -26.57 -12.33 11.28
C LEU A 161 -27.25 -12.53 9.92
N ASN A 162 -28.26 -13.39 9.86
CA ASN A 162 -28.99 -13.68 8.62
C ASN A 162 -29.90 -12.51 8.17
N ALA A 163 -30.35 -11.64 9.09
CA ALA A 163 -31.11 -10.45 8.77
C ALA A 163 -30.24 -9.24 8.37
N ALA A 164 -28.93 -9.29 8.62
CA ALA A 164 -28.03 -8.17 8.37
C ALA A 164 -27.81 -7.96 6.86
N LYS A 165 -28.26 -6.82 6.34
CA LYS A 165 -28.09 -6.43 4.92
C LYS A 165 -26.62 -6.30 4.48
N SER A 166 -25.72 -6.11 5.44
CA SER A 166 -24.28 -5.99 5.19
C SER A 166 -23.51 -6.43 6.43
N ALA A 167 -23.27 -7.73 6.55
CA ALA A 167 -22.45 -8.28 7.62
C ALA A 167 -20.96 -8.34 7.22
N ILE A 168 -20.08 -8.20 8.20
CA ILE A 168 -18.68 -8.63 8.15
C ILE A 168 -18.45 -9.55 9.34
N VAL A 169 -17.80 -10.69 9.11
CA VAL A 169 -17.56 -11.69 10.16
C VAL A 169 -16.06 -11.80 10.42
N PHE A 170 -15.66 -11.56 11.65
CA PHE A 170 -14.34 -11.93 12.14
C PHE A 170 -14.32 -13.39 12.55
N ALA A 171 -13.42 -14.18 11.97
CA ALA A 171 -13.15 -15.54 12.42
C ALA A 171 -12.12 -15.48 13.55
N ALA A 172 -12.47 -15.99 14.73
CA ALA A 172 -11.54 -16.06 15.85
C ALA A 172 -10.41 -17.07 15.60
N GLY A 173 -10.73 -18.17 14.91
CA GLY A 173 -9.79 -19.16 14.41
C GLY A 173 -9.64 -19.11 12.89
N ASP A 174 -9.84 -20.25 12.23
CA ASP A 174 -9.67 -20.38 10.79
C ASP A 174 -10.89 -19.90 10.00
N VAL A 175 -10.62 -19.41 8.79
CA VAL A 175 -11.64 -18.97 7.86
C VAL A 175 -12.28 -20.20 7.22
N PRO A 176 -13.62 -20.30 7.20
CA PRO A 176 -14.30 -21.45 6.64
C PRO A 176 -14.34 -21.43 5.10
N PRO A 177 -14.64 -22.58 4.46
CA PRO A 177 -15.07 -22.59 3.07
C PRO A 177 -16.43 -21.86 2.89
N GLU A 178 -16.71 -21.36 1.68
CA GLU A 178 -17.89 -20.53 1.39
C GLU A 178 -19.23 -21.27 1.56
N ASN A 179 -19.24 -22.60 1.50
CA ASN A 179 -20.46 -23.42 1.50
C ASN A 179 -21.16 -23.57 2.86
N ILE A 180 -20.60 -22.99 3.93
CA ILE A 180 -21.21 -23.04 5.27
C ILE A 180 -22.32 -22.00 5.45
N TRP A 181 -22.39 -21.00 4.57
CA TRP A 181 -23.33 -19.89 4.66
C TRP A 181 -24.67 -20.24 4.02
N ASN A 182 -25.75 -19.71 4.58
CA ASN A 182 -27.08 -19.78 3.98
C ASN A 182 -27.26 -18.57 3.05
N GLY A 183 -27.10 -18.79 1.74
CA GLY A 183 -27.19 -17.72 0.74
C GLY A 183 -25.83 -17.06 0.47
N ASP A 184 -25.84 -15.76 0.19
CA ASP A 184 -24.61 -15.01 -0.11
C ASP A 184 -23.71 -14.92 1.13
N ALA A 185 -22.51 -15.48 1.04
CA ALA A 185 -21.53 -15.45 2.11
C ALA A 185 -21.11 -14.00 2.43
N PRO A 186 -21.17 -13.55 3.70
CA PRO A 186 -20.58 -12.29 4.09
C PRO A 186 -19.05 -12.37 3.97
N PRO A 187 -18.35 -11.24 3.81
CA PRO A 187 -16.90 -11.22 3.94
C PRO A 187 -16.46 -11.73 5.32
N VAL A 188 -15.55 -12.71 5.31
CA VAL A 188 -14.96 -13.29 6.52
C VAL A 188 -13.49 -12.92 6.61
N VAL A 189 -13.06 -12.39 7.75
CA VAL A 189 -11.68 -11.95 8.00
C VAL A 189 -11.15 -12.65 9.24
N ALA A 190 -10.02 -13.34 9.16
CA ALA A 190 -9.40 -13.94 10.34
C ALA A 190 -8.85 -12.85 11.26
N LEU A 191 -9.15 -12.92 12.56
CA LEU A 191 -8.61 -11.97 13.54
C LEU A 191 -7.09 -11.97 13.54
N LYS A 192 -6.46 -13.14 13.38
CA LYS A 192 -4.99 -13.27 13.29
C LYS A 192 -4.34 -12.46 12.18
N THR A 193 -5.10 -12.05 11.16
CA THR A 193 -4.59 -11.29 10.01
C THR A 193 -4.62 -9.78 10.26
N VAL A 194 -5.56 -9.29 11.07
CA VAL A 194 -5.79 -7.85 11.28
C VAL A 194 -5.53 -7.39 12.72
N GLY A 195 -5.42 -8.32 13.66
CA GLY A 195 -5.24 -8.06 15.08
C GLY A 195 -3.79 -8.16 15.52
N ALA A 196 -3.36 -7.19 16.32
CA ALA A 196 -2.05 -7.17 16.97
C ALA A 196 -2.18 -6.73 18.43
N LEU A 197 -1.27 -7.21 19.29
CA LEU A 197 -1.26 -6.82 20.70
C LEU A 197 -0.40 -5.56 20.92
N GLY A 198 -1.04 -4.40 20.89
CA GLY A 198 -0.44 -3.10 21.17
C GLY A 198 -0.31 -2.81 22.67
N LYS A 199 0.37 -1.72 23.03
CA LYS A 199 0.63 -1.34 24.44
C LYS A 199 -0.67 -1.23 25.26
N ASP A 200 -1.72 -0.69 24.63
CA ASP A 200 -3.01 -0.42 25.26
C ASP A 200 -4.05 -1.55 25.05
N GLY A 201 -3.62 -2.68 24.49
CA GLY A 201 -4.45 -3.87 24.30
C GLY A 201 -4.53 -4.35 22.85
N LEU A 202 -5.62 -5.04 22.51
CA LEU A 202 -5.85 -5.51 21.15
C LEU A 202 -6.08 -4.30 20.23
N ALA A 203 -5.25 -4.17 19.20
CA ALA A 203 -5.42 -3.21 18.13
C ALA A 203 -5.83 -3.95 16.86
N ILE A 204 -6.74 -3.34 16.08
CA ILE A 204 -7.15 -3.86 14.77
C ILE A 204 -6.65 -2.89 13.70
N ASP A 205 -5.87 -3.39 12.73
CA ASP A 205 -5.46 -2.60 11.58
C ASP A 205 -6.66 -2.37 10.65
N ARG A 206 -7.33 -1.24 10.84
CA ARG A 206 -8.48 -0.82 10.04
C ARG A 206 -8.13 -0.64 8.57
N GLY A 207 -6.94 -0.15 8.26
CA GLY A 207 -6.50 0.03 6.87
C GLY A 207 -6.32 -1.31 6.17
N HIS A 208 -5.72 -2.30 6.85
CA HIS A 208 -5.60 -3.65 6.35
C HIS A 208 -6.97 -4.35 6.22
N LEU A 209 -7.85 -4.19 7.21
CA LEU A 209 -9.23 -4.68 7.14
C LEU A 209 -9.96 -4.12 5.91
N GLU A 210 -9.91 -2.80 5.67
CA GLU A 210 -10.54 -2.17 4.51
C GLU A 210 -9.93 -2.66 3.19
N ALA A 211 -8.62 -2.90 3.14
CA ALA A 211 -7.94 -3.47 1.98
C ALA A 211 -8.40 -4.91 1.69
N LEU A 212 -8.51 -5.77 2.71
CA LEU A 212 -8.99 -7.15 2.57
C LEU A 212 -10.43 -7.20 2.04
N LEU A 213 -11.30 -6.35 2.60
CA LEU A 213 -12.70 -6.25 2.19
C LEU A 213 -12.85 -5.64 0.79
N SER A 214 -11.89 -4.82 0.38
CA SER A 214 -11.80 -4.28 -0.98
C SER A 214 -11.24 -5.30 -1.98
N ALA A 215 -10.36 -6.21 -1.53
CA ALA A 215 -9.76 -7.26 -2.35
C ALA A 215 -10.67 -8.47 -2.58
N GLY A 216 -11.51 -8.83 -1.60
CA GLY A 216 -12.54 -9.88 -1.73
C GLY A 216 -13.64 -9.54 -2.73
N ARG A 217 -13.85 -8.24 -2.99
CA ARG A 217 -14.39 -7.82 -4.28
C ARG A 217 -13.24 -7.87 -5.28
N LYS A 218 -13.16 -8.95 -6.07
CA LYS A 218 -13.08 -8.71 -7.51
C LYS A 218 -14.33 -7.91 -7.88
N LYS A 219 -14.29 -6.61 -7.60
CA LYS A 219 -15.03 -5.64 -8.40
C LYS A 219 -14.60 -6.05 -9.79
N ALA A 220 -15.54 -6.58 -10.58
CA ALA A 220 -15.36 -6.48 -12.01
C ALA A 220 -14.89 -5.03 -12.20
N PRO A 221 -13.66 -4.80 -12.71
CA PRO A 221 -13.26 -3.45 -13.05
C PRO A 221 -14.41 -2.85 -13.84
N ALA A 222 -14.64 -1.54 -13.74
CA ALA A 222 -15.57 -0.90 -14.68
C ALA A 222 -15.09 -1.33 -16.06
N ALA A 223 -15.79 -2.31 -16.65
CA ALA A 223 -15.31 -2.94 -17.85
C ALA A 223 -15.33 -1.81 -18.88
N PRO A 224 -14.21 -1.53 -19.54
CA PRO A 224 -14.25 -0.56 -20.63
C PRO A 224 -15.36 -1.05 -21.57
N MET A 225 -16.25 -0.15 -21.98
CA MET A 225 -17.32 -0.53 -22.91
C MET A 225 -16.72 -1.10 -24.20
N VAL A 226 -15.48 -0.70 -24.50
CA VAL A 226 -14.72 -1.17 -25.65
C VAL A 226 -13.25 -1.35 -25.25
N SER A 227 -12.69 -2.55 -25.42
CA SER A 227 -11.25 -2.77 -25.24
C SER A 227 -10.43 -2.37 -26.47
N PHE A 228 -9.13 -2.24 -26.30
CA PHE A 228 -8.17 -2.08 -27.38
C PHE A 228 -7.86 -3.44 -28.00
N PRO A 229 -7.84 -3.56 -29.34
CA PRO A 229 -7.50 -4.80 -30.01
C PRO A 229 -5.98 -5.05 -29.97
N THR A 230 -5.46 -5.29 -28.76
CA THR A 230 -4.03 -5.48 -28.46
C THR A 230 -3.41 -6.51 -29.39
N PRO A 231 -2.43 -6.12 -30.24
CA PRO A 231 -1.71 -7.08 -31.09
C PRO A 231 -0.97 -8.14 -30.26
N ALA A 232 -0.81 -9.34 -30.80
CA ALA A 232 -0.10 -10.41 -30.12
C ALA A 232 1.36 -10.02 -29.79
N GLY A 233 1.82 -10.43 -28.60
CA GLY A 233 3.16 -10.16 -28.08
C GLY A 233 3.45 -8.69 -27.79
N THR A 234 2.43 -7.84 -27.64
CA THR A 234 2.61 -6.44 -27.22
C THR A 234 3.13 -6.40 -25.79
N ALA A 235 4.21 -5.64 -25.54
CA ALA A 235 4.73 -5.37 -24.19
C ALA A 235 4.39 -3.93 -23.77
N TRP A 236 4.43 -3.62 -22.47
CA TRP A 236 4.14 -2.27 -21.96
C TRP A 236 4.94 -1.15 -22.65
N PRO A 237 6.25 -1.30 -22.96
CA PRO A 237 7.01 -0.26 -23.65
C PRO A 237 6.53 0.05 -25.09
N ASP A 238 5.78 -0.87 -25.71
CA ASP A 238 5.18 -0.69 -27.04
C ASP A 238 3.91 0.18 -27.01
N VAL A 239 3.37 0.43 -25.82
CA VAL A 239 2.11 1.16 -25.62
C VAL A 239 2.38 2.65 -25.44
N ARG A 240 1.62 3.48 -26.17
CA ARG A 240 1.56 4.93 -25.99
C ARG A 240 0.12 5.37 -25.71
N LEU A 241 -0.06 6.08 -24.60
CA LEU A 241 -1.31 6.72 -24.21
C LEU A 241 -1.18 8.23 -24.38
N THR A 242 -2.13 8.87 -25.07
CA THR A 242 -2.26 10.33 -25.12
C THR A 242 -3.60 10.73 -24.53
N VAL A 243 -3.56 11.49 -23.43
CA VAL A 243 -4.74 11.85 -22.64
C VAL A 243 -5.08 13.32 -22.85
N THR A 244 -6.34 13.62 -23.12
CA THR A 244 -6.88 14.99 -23.19
C THR A 244 -7.91 15.19 -22.08
N GLU A 245 -8.62 16.32 -22.08
CA GLU A 245 -9.73 16.53 -21.15
C GLU A 245 -10.85 15.50 -21.29
N ALA A 246 -11.12 15.02 -22.52
CA ALA A 246 -12.26 14.16 -22.81
C ALA A 246 -11.91 12.81 -23.48
N GLU A 247 -10.71 12.68 -24.04
CA GLU A 247 -10.33 11.55 -24.90
C GLU A 247 -9.00 10.91 -24.47
N LEU A 248 -8.92 9.60 -24.68
CA LEU A 248 -7.75 8.76 -24.52
C LEU A 248 -7.44 8.13 -25.86
N ARG A 249 -6.30 8.48 -26.44
CA ARG A 249 -5.74 7.81 -27.61
C ARG A 249 -4.75 6.74 -27.17
N ILE A 250 -4.94 5.54 -27.69
CA ILE A 250 -4.08 4.38 -27.46
C ILE A 250 -3.41 3.98 -28.77
N GLU A 251 -2.08 3.86 -28.75
CA GLU A 251 -1.29 3.32 -29.85
C GLU A 251 -0.43 2.16 -29.36
N ALA A 252 -0.43 1.04 -30.09
CA ALA A 252 0.46 -0.09 -29.83
C ALA A 252 0.70 -0.90 -31.12
N LYS A 253 1.98 -1.17 -31.42
CA LYS A 253 2.43 -1.93 -32.61
C LYS A 253 1.69 -1.58 -33.91
N GLY A 254 1.57 -0.28 -34.21
CA GLY A 254 0.95 0.23 -35.43
C GLY A 254 -0.58 0.28 -35.44
N LYS A 255 -1.25 -0.23 -34.40
CA LYS A 255 -2.69 0.02 -34.19
C LYS A 255 -2.88 1.30 -33.39
N ARG A 256 -3.93 2.04 -33.73
CA ARG A 256 -4.33 3.29 -33.07
C ARG A 256 -5.84 3.30 -32.87
N LYS A 257 -6.30 3.75 -31.70
CA LYS A 257 -7.72 3.92 -31.42
C LYS A 257 -7.93 5.02 -30.38
N ASP A 258 -8.97 5.81 -30.59
CA ASP A 258 -9.39 6.89 -29.70
C ASP A 258 -10.61 6.42 -28.90
N TYR A 259 -10.65 6.79 -27.63
CA TYR A 259 -11.70 6.48 -26.67
C TYR A 259 -12.14 7.75 -25.98
N THR A 260 -13.43 7.91 -25.75
CA THR A 260 -13.92 8.84 -24.73
C THR A 260 -13.60 8.30 -23.33
N PHE A 261 -13.60 9.16 -22.30
CA PHE A 261 -13.48 8.67 -20.91
C PHE A 261 -14.60 7.68 -20.55
N GLN A 262 -15.77 7.75 -21.18
CA GLN A 262 -16.87 6.81 -20.98
C GLN A 262 -16.53 5.42 -21.54
N GLU A 263 -16.12 5.36 -22.80
CA GLU A 263 -15.74 4.12 -23.48
C GLU A 263 -14.55 3.43 -22.80
N ALA A 264 -13.61 4.23 -22.29
CA ALA A 264 -12.44 3.75 -21.58
C ALA A 264 -12.72 3.34 -20.11
N GLY A 265 -13.95 3.52 -19.61
CA GLY A 265 -14.34 3.12 -18.26
C GLY A 265 -13.88 4.09 -17.16
N PHE A 266 -13.74 5.37 -17.49
CA PHE A 266 -13.33 6.48 -16.62
C PHE A 266 -14.44 7.48 -16.30
N GLU A 267 -15.71 7.14 -16.52
CA GLU A 267 -16.83 8.00 -16.11
C GLU A 267 -17.12 7.93 -14.61
N GLU A 268 -17.41 9.08 -14.00
CA GLU A 268 -17.80 9.22 -12.60
C GLU A 268 -19.22 8.67 -12.39
N ARG A 269 -19.35 7.62 -11.57
CA ARG A 269 -20.64 6.94 -11.35
C ARG A 269 -21.70 7.83 -10.72
N ARG A 270 -21.29 8.86 -9.96
CA ARG A 270 -22.21 9.78 -9.27
C ARG A 270 -22.60 10.98 -10.13
N LYS A 271 -21.88 11.24 -11.23
CA LYS A 271 -22.08 12.41 -12.09
C LYS A 271 -21.88 11.99 -13.54
N LYS A 272 -23.00 11.84 -14.26
CA LYS A 272 -23.01 11.53 -15.69
C LYS A 272 -22.22 12.56 -16.49
N ASP A 273 -21.54 12.10 -17.54
CA ASP A 273 -20.74 12.91 -18.46
C ASP A 273 -19.56 13.66 -17.80
N ALA A 274 -19.03 13.13 -16.69
CA ALA A 274 -17.83 13.66 -16.05
C ALA A 274 -16.77 12.56 -15.89
N PRO A 275 -15.49 12.86 -16.16
CA PRO A 275 -14.41 11.93 -15.88
C PRO A 275 -14.23 11.77 -14.36
N ASP A 276 -13.84 10.57 -13.94
CA ASP A 276 -13.58 10.26 -12.55
C ASP A 276 -12.16 10.63 -12.13
N ARG A 277 -11.85 10.42 -10.85
CA ARG A 277 -10.53 10.72 -10.29
C ARG A 277 -9.37 9.95 -10.93
N LEU A 278 -9.60 8.77 -11.50
CA LEU A 278 -8.53 7.98 -12.12
C LEU A 278 -8.15 8.55 -13.49
N TRP A 279 -9.09 9.21 -14.18
CA TRP A 279 -8.78 10.02 -15.36
C TRP A 279 -7.83 11.15 -14.99
N GLY A 280 -8.13 11.89 -13.92
CA GLY A 280 -7.26 12.94 -13.39
C GLY A 280 -5.88 12.43 -13.00
N LEU A 281 -5.79 11.23 -12.41
CA LEU A 281 -4.52 10.59 -12.10
C LEU A 281 -3.73 10.20 -13.36
N LEU A 282 -4.39 9.65 -14.38
CA LEU A 282 -3.77 9.30 -15.65
C LEU A 282 -3.26 10.55 -16.39
N LYS A 283 -4.01 11.65 -16.34
CA LYS A 283 -3.53 12.97 -16.80
C LYS A 283 -2.31 13.43 -16.04
N ALA A 284 -2.27 13.29 -14.71
CA ALA A 284 -1.12 13.68 -13.91
C ALA A 284 0.15 12.89 -14.30
N PHE A 285 0.03 11.57 -14.54
CA PHE A 285 1.13 10.80 -15.13
C PHE A 285 1.54 11.37 -16.49
N GLY A 286 0.58 11.69 -17.37
CA GLY A 286 0.84 12.29 -18.66
C GLY A 286 1.56 13.64 -18.58
N MET A 287 1.19 14.51 -17.64
CA MET A 287 1.82 15.83 -17.44
C MET A 287 3.27 15.72 -16.97
N HIS A 288 3.60 14.65 -16.25
CA HIS A 288 4.95 14.38 -15.74
C HIS A 288 5.68 13.28 -16.51
N GLY A 289 5.24 13.01 -17.75
CA GLY A 289 5.90 12.10 -18.67
C GLY A 289 6.04 10.66 -18.18
N GLY A 290 5.03 10.15 -17.48
CA GLY A 290 5.00 8.79 -16.96
C GLY A 290 5.61 8.61 -15.57
N VAL A 291 6.18 9.68 -14.97
CA VAL A 291 6.70 9.63 -13.60
C VAL A 291 5.86 10.51 -12.70
N LEU A 292 5.24 9.95 -11.65
CA LEU A 292 4.44 10.71 -10.70
C LEU A 292 5.12 10.77 -9.31
N PRO A 293 5.80 11.88 -8.97
CA PRO A 293 6.35 12.09 -7.64
C PRO A 293 5.23 12.23 -6.60
N PHE A 294 5.44 11.72 -5.39
CA PHE A 294 4.46 11.83 -4.30
C PHE A 294 4.07 13.30 -4.01
N LYS A 295 5.03 14.23 -4.12
CA LYS A 295 4.81 15.67 -3.92
C LYS A 295 3.96 16.33 -5.01
N ALA A 296 3.91 15.77 -6.22
CA ALA A 296 3.14 16.34 -7.35
C ALA A 296 1.62 16.13 -7.19
N VAL A 297 1.21 15.18 -6.35
CA VAL A 297 -0.21 14.92 -6.05
C VAL A 297 -0.67 15.85 -4.92
N LYS A 298 -1.91 16.37 -5.02
CA LYS A 298 -2.54 17.19 -3.99
C LYS A 298 -2.59 16.45 -2.65
N GLU A 299 -2.36 17.14 -1.55
CA GLU A 299 -2.20 16.55 -0.21
C GLU A 299 -3.37 15.63 0.18
N LYS A 300 -4.61 16.06 -0.08
CA LYS A 300 -5.83 15.27 0.16
C LYS A 300 -5.89 13.92 -0.57
N ASP A 301 -5.19 13.78 -1.69
CA ASP A 301 -5.19 12.58 -2.54
C ASP A 301 -3.98 11.69 -2.25
N ARG A 302 -2.97 12.16 -1.50
CA ARG A 302 -1.75 11.43 -1.17
C ARG A 302 -2.00 10.22 -0.27
N THR A 303 -2.88 10.34 0.71
CA THR A 303 -3.22 9.26 1.66
C THR A 303 -3.77 8.02 0.96
N ASN A 304 -4.49 8.22 -0.15
CA ASN A 304 -5.12 7.14 -0.92
C ASN A 304 -4.40 6.83 -2.25
N LEU A 305 -3.24 7.45 -2.51
CA LEU A 305 -2.57 7.37 -3.80
C LEU A 305 -2.21 5.92 -4.18
N LYS A 306 -1.77 5.11 -3.22
CA LYS A 306 -1.49 3.68 -3.43
C LYS A 306 -2.71 2.92 -3.94
N GLN A 307 -3.89 3.19 -3.37
CA GLN A 307 -5.15 2.59 -3.82
C GLN A 307 -5.52 3.10 -5.22
N TYR A 308 -5.37 4.40 -5.49
CA TYR A 308 -5.72 4.97 -6.79
C TYR A 308 -4.82 4.43 -7.92
N VAL A 309 -3.52 4.25 -7.66
CA VAL A 309 -2.60 3.61 -8.61
C VAL A 309 -2.99 2.15 -8.83
N SER A 310 -3.37 1.42 -7.78
CA SER A 310 -3.87 0.05 -7.91
C SER A 310 -5.12 -0.03 -8.78
N ASP A 311 -6.11 0.84 -8.53
CA ASP A 311 -7.35 0.91 -9.33
C ASP A 311 -7.05 1.30 -10.79
N LEU A 312 -6.09 2.22 -11.01
CA LEU A 312 -5.67 2.64 -12.35
C LEU A 312 -4.98 1.49 -13.11
N ARG A 313 -4.10 0.71 -12.48
CA ARG A 313 -3.47 -0.48 -13.08
C ARG A 313 -4.54 -1.46 -13.58
N GLN A 314 -5.56 -1.72 -12.77
CA GLN A 314 -6.65 -2.64 -13.14
C GLN A 314 -7.43 -2.13 -14.35
N ARG A 315 -7.71 -0.83 -14.45
CA ARG A 315 -8.40 -0.26 -15.62
C ARG A 315 -7.56 -0.26 -16.88
N ILE A 316 -6.27 0.06 -16.76
CA ILE A 316 -5.34 0.00 -17.89
C ILE A 316 -5.23 -1.44 -18.40
N ALA A 317 -5.15 -2.43 -17.50
CA ALA A 317 -5.15 -3.84 -17.90
C ALA A 317 -6.47 -4.27 -18.56
N ALA A 318 -7.61 -3.72 -18.13
CA ALA A 318 -8.91 -4.02 -18.73
C ALA A 318 -9.06 -3.44 -20.14
N ILE A 319 -8.55 -2.24 -20.40
CA ILE A 319 -8.61 -1.61 -21.74
C ILE A 319 -7.53 -2.16 -22.68
N LEU A 320 -6.39 -2.64 -22.16
CA LEU A 320 -5.29 -3.26 -22.89
C LEU A 320 -5.12 -4.74 -22.47
N PRO A 321 -6.06 -5.62 -22.82
CA PRO A 321 -5.97 -7.03 -22.44
C PRO A 321 -4.78 -7.71 -23.13
N GLY A 322 -4.18 -8.70 -22.47
CA GLY A 322 -3.14 -9.58 -23.05
C GLY A 322 -1.71 -9.05 -22.99
N ILE A 323 -1.44 -7.96 -22.27
CA ILE A 323 -0.07 -7.50 -21.95
C ILE A 323 0.30 -8.00 -20.56
N GLU A 324 1.40 -8.74 -20.45
CA GLU A 324 1.90 -9.28 -19.19
C GLU A 324 2.76 -8.26 -18.41
N GLY A 325 2.87 -8.46 -17.09
CA GLY A 325 3.67 -7.61 -16.20
C GLY A 325 2.95 -6.39 -15.63
N GLU A 326 3.63 -5.64 -14.77
CA GLU A 326 3.07 -4.44 -14.12
C GLU A 326 3.12 -3.22 -15.05
N SER A 327 1.97 -2.55 -15.23
CA SER A 327 1.87 -1.33 -16.05
C SER A 327 2.42 -0.07 -15.36
N ILE A 328 2.46 -0.06 -14.03
CA ILE A 328 2.96 1.05 -13.21
C ILE A 328 3.73 0.45 -12.03
N SER A 329 4.98 0.83 -11.78
CA SER A 329 5.79 0.40 -10.63
C SER A 329 6.00 1.55 -9.63
N TYR A 330 6.43 1.23 -8.40
CA TYR A 330 6.82 2.22 -7.40
C TYR A 330 8.33 2.15 -7.14
N GLU A 331 9.00 3.28 -7.23
CA GLU A 331 10.44 3.42 -6.99
C GLU A 331 10.67 4.03 -5.60
N GLN A 332 11.29 3.27 -4.70
CA GLN A 332 11.44 3.66 -3.29
C GLN A 332 12.46 4.79 -3.12
N LYS A 333 13.53 4.79 -3.93
CA LYS A 333 14.61 5.79 -3.87
C LYS A 333 14.08 7.21 -4.12
N ASP A 334 13.23 7.34 -5.14
CA ASP A 334 12.71 8.63 -5.60
C ASP A 334 11.30 8.94 -5.05
N LYS A 335 10.71 7.99 -4.32
CA LYS A 335 9.33 8.05 -3.80
C LYS A 335 8.32 8.44 -4.90
N SER A 336 8.42 7.78 -6.05
CA SER A 336 7.62 8.06 -7.24
C SER A 336 7.04 6.80 -7.87
N TYR A 337 5.94 6.97 -8.61
CA TYR A 337 5.39 5.93 -9.47
C TYR A 337 5.85 6.11 -10.91
N HIS A 338 6.14 5.01 -11.60
CA HIS A 338 6.67 5.00 -12.98
C HIS A 338 5.78 4.13 -13.86
N THR A 339 5.34 4.66 -15.01
CA THR A 339 4.63 3.86 -16.01
C THR A 339 5.61 3.01 -16.82
N ALA A 340 5.26 1.74 -17.07
CA ALA A 340 6.00 0.87 -17.98
C ALA A 340 5.67 1.15 -19.46
N PHE A 341 4.65 1.96 -19.71
CA PHE A 341 4.22 2.46 -21.02
C PHE A 341 4.49 3.97 -21.15
N LYS A 342 4.43 4.48 -22.37
CA LYS A 342 4.56 5.93 -22.62
C LYS A 342 3.23 6.62 -22.42
N VAL A 343 3.21 7.73 -21.67
CA VAL A 343 1.99 8.52 -21.48
C VAL A 343 2.29 10.01 -21.55
N SER A 344 1.44 10.72 -22.28
CA SER A 344 1.46 12.18 -22.36
C SER A 344 0.08 12.75 -22.13
N SER A 345 0.02 13.96 -21.57
CA SER A 345 -1.17 14.79 -21.63
C SER A 345 -0.96 15.87 -22.69
N LYS A 346 -1.99 16.22 -23.46
CA LYS A 346 -1.95 17.42 -24.29
C LYS A 346 -1.93 18.71 -23.46
N ASP A 347 -2.33 18.61 -22.19
CA ASP A 347 -2.14 19.67 -21.22
C ASP A 347 -0.65 19.76 -20.88
N ALA A 348 -0.13 20.98 -20.80
CA ALA A 348 1.29 21.32 -20.80
C ALA A 348 2.15 20.31 -20.03
N LEU A 349 2.99 19.56 -20.77
CA LEU A 349 4.05 18.74 -20.19
C LEU A 349 4.96 19.65 -19.37
N GLN A 350 5.23 19.29 -18.11
CA GLN A 350 6.06 20.11 -17.22
C GLN A 350 7.17 19.28 -16.57
N PHE A 351 8.39 19.77 -16.68
CA PHE A 351 9.54 19.24 -15.96
C PHE A 351 9.44 19.68 -14.48
N PRO A 352 9.73 18.79 -13.52
CA PRO A 352 9.75 19.12 -12.09
C PRO A 352 11.00 19.95 -11.73
N THR A 353 11.08 21.17 -12.26
CA THR A 353 12.22 22.06 -12.07
C THR A 353 12.32 22.50 -10.60
N PRO A 354 13.48 22.30 -9.95
CA PRO A 354 13.70 22.78 -8.58
C PRO A 354 13.47 24.30 -8.45
N PRO A 355 12.91 24.78 -7.33
CA PRO A 355 12.73 26.21 -7.12
C PRO A 355 14.07 26.97 -7.19
N GLY A 356 14.11 28.06 -7.96
CA GLY A 356 15.30 28.89 -8.12
C GLY A 356 16.32 28.39 -9.16
N ALA A 357 16.06 27.27 -9.83
CA ALA A 357 16.91 26.78 -10.91
C ALA A 357 16.89 27.74 -12.11
N SER A 358 18.04 27.87 -12.75
CA SER A 358 18.28 28.66 -13.95
C SER A 358 18.71 27.76 -15.11
N TRP A 359 18.79 28.30 -16.33
CA TRP A 359 19.21 27.51 -17.49
C TRP A 359 20.62 26.92 -17.35
N THR A 360 21.51 27.54 -16.57
CA THR A 360 22.88 27.03 -16.35
C THR A 360 22.91 25.77 -15.48
N ASP A 361 21.84 25.51 -14.72
CA ASP A 361 21.70 24.32 -13.89
C ASP A 361 21.11 23.13 -14.67
N VAL A 362 20.70 23.36 -15.93
CA VAL A 362 20.05 22.38 -16.80
C VAL A 362 21.09 21.72 -17.70
N SER A 363 21.00 20.40 -17.83
CA SER A 363 21.72 19.62 -18.84
C SER A 363 20.72 18.85 -19.71
N ILE A 364 20.84 18.98 -21.03
CA ILE A 364 20.02 18.25 -22.01
C ILE A 364 20.93 17.39 -22.88
N ALA A 365 20.72 16.09 -22.83
CA ALA A 365 21.47 15.11 -23.62
C ALA A 365 20.54 14.39 -24.61
N ALA A 366 21.06 14.04 -25.78
CA ALA A 366 20.34 13.14 -26.68
C ALA A 366 20.19 11.75 -26.05
N ASN A 367 18.98 11.20 -26.07
CA ASN A 367 18.70 9.83 -25.65
C ASN A 367 18.22 9.01 -26.87
N GLY A 368 19.18 8.44 -27.59
CA GLY A 368 18.92 7.80 -28.88
C GLY A 368 18.54 8.80 -29.98
N ARG A 369 17.77 8.34 -30.98
CA ARG A 369 17.37 9.17 -32.15
C ARG A 369 16.05 9.91 -31.96
N THR A 370 15.27 9.55 -30.93
CA THR A 370 13.86 9.95 -30.79
C THR A 370 13.54 10.54 -29.42
N GLY A 371 14.55 10.83 -28.60
CA GLY A 371 14.34 11.39 -27.27
C GLY A 371 15.51 12.17 -26.73
N ILE A 372 15.29 12.79 -25.59
CA ILE A 372 16.26 13.52 -24.80
C ILE A 372 16.17 13.11 -23.34
N ARG A 373 17.29 13.25 -22.65
CA ARG A 373 17.38 13.21 -21.20
C ARG A 373 17.65 14.63 -20.72
N ILE A 374 16.86 15.09 -19.76
CA ILE A 374 17.03 16.38 -19.10
C ILE A 374 17.38 16.10 -17.65
N SER A 375 18.46 16.70 -17.17
CA SER A 375 18.81 16.73 -15.75
C SER A 375 18.94 18.17 -15.26
N VAL A 376 18.56 18.41 -14.01
CA VAL A 376 18.74 19.69 -13.33
C VAL A 376 19.42 19.45 -12.00
N SER A 377 20.60 20.04 -11.80
CA SER A 377 21.30 20.04 -10.52
C SER A 377 20.66 21.05 -9.57
N SER A 378 20.51 20.68 -8.30
CA SER A 378 19.99 21.57 -7.26
C SER A 378 20.72 21.36 -5.95
N THR A 379 21.06 22.45 -5.27
CA THR A 379 21.54 22.41 -3.89
C THR A 379 20.33 22.50 -2.96
N GLU A 380 19.94 21.39 -2.33
CA GLU A 380 18.87 21.36 -1.33
C GLU A 380 19.42 21.73 0.05
N ARG A 381 18.83 22.76 0.68
CA ARG A 381 19.05 23.08 2.09
C ARG A 381 18.07 22.29 2.96
N PHE A 382 18.58 21.54 3.93
CA PHE A 382 17.78 20.77 4.89
C PHE A 382 18.28 21.02 6.31
N ALA A 383 17.39 20.97 7.30
CA ALA A 383 17.78 21.15 8.69
C ALA A 383 18.34 19.84 9.25
N THR A 384 19.54 19.88 9.81
CA THR A 384 20.12 18.80 10.61
C THR A 384 20.09 19.21 12.08
N SER A 385 19.77 18.26 12.95
CA SER A 385 19.85 18.45 14.40
C SER A 385 21.22 17.99 14.87
N GLY A 386 22.03 18.90 15.42
CA GLY A 386 23.30 18.60 16.06
C GLY A 386 23.26 18.89 17.56
N TYR A 387 24.14 18.23 18.32
CA TYR A 387 24.47 18.65 19.68
C TYR A 387 25.75 19.49 19.59
N ALA A 388 25.74 20.68 20.18
CA ALA A 388 26.95 21.47 20.28
C ALA A 388 27.86 20.82 21.33
N ASP A 389 28.99 20.27 20.89
CA ASP A 389 30.06 19.87 21.80
C ASP A 389 30.84 21.12 22.20
N GLU A 390 30.55 21.64 23.39
CA GLU A 390 31.50 21.97 24.47
C GLU A 390 30.86 22.96 25.45
N ASP A 391 30.76 22.48 26.70
CA ASP A 391 30.50 23.19 27.96
C ASP A 391 29.24 24.06 28.11
N ASP A 392 28.33 23.51 28.92
CA ASP A 392 27.19 24.13 29.63
C ASP A 392 25.85 24.25 28.88
N ASP A 393 24.87 23.54 29.43
CA ASP A 393 23.44 23.43 29.07
C ASP A 393 23.08 23.02 27.62
N SER A 394 22.71 21.73 27.45
CA SER A 394 22.37 21.08 26.18
C SER A 394 21.15 21.72 25.50
N THR A 395 21.39 22.77 24.73
CA THR A 395 20.35 23.45 23.92
C THR A 395 20.37 22.89 22.51
N HIS A 396 19.31 22.17 22.11
CA HIS A 396 19.15 21.65 20.75
C HIS A 396 19.23 22.79 19.72
N GLN A 397 20.23 22.75 18.83
CA GLN A 397 20.33 23.67 17.70
C GLN A 397 20.00 22.97 16.38
N TRP A 398 19.21 23.67 15.56
CA TRP A 398 18.93 23.30 14.18
C TRP A 398 19.92 24.02 13.27
N GLU A 399 20.78 23.26 12.59
CA GLU A 399 21.71 23.78 11.62
C GLU A 399 21.20 23.52 10.20
N GLY A 400 21.40 24.49 9.30
CA GLY A 400 21.12 24.30 7.87
C GLY A 400 22.27 23.54 7.21
N ALA A 401 22.02 22.31 6.76
CA ALA A 401 22.92 21.53 5.93
C ALA A 401 22.53 21.64 4.45
N GLU A 402 23.51 21.64 3.55
CA GLU A 402 23.29 21.64 2.10
C GLU A 402 23.61 20.25 1.53
N ARG A 403 22.76 19.69 0.67
CA ARG A 403 23.06 18.50 -0.15
C ARG A 403 22.89 18.82 -1.61
N GLU A 404 23.81 18.33 -2.44
CA GLU A 404 23.60 18.29 -3.88
C GLU A 404 22.59 17.20 -4.23
N GLY A 405 21.54 17.58 -4.93
CA GLY A 405 20.56 16.70 -5.54
C GLY A 405 20.50 16.94 -7.04
N SER A 406 20.07 15.94 -7.80
CA SER A 406 19.81 16.10 -9.24
C SER A 406 18.47 15.47 -9.58
N VAL A 407 17.64 16.18 -10.35
CA VAL A 407 16.40 15.62 -10.89
C VAL A 407 16.62 15.29 -12.36
N GLU A 408 16.43 14.03 -12.74
CA GLU A 408 16.61 13.57 -14.12
C GLU A 408 15.31 12.99 -14.70
N ARG A 409 14.98 13.33 -15.95
CA ARG A 409 13.85 12.76 -16.71
C ARG A 409 14.23 12.52 -18.17
N THR A 410 13.60 11.52 -18.78
CA THR A 410 13.70 11.24 -20.21
C THR A 410 12.37 11.56 -20.89
N TYR A 411 12.45 12.20 -22.06
CA TYR A 411 11.30 12.54 -22.89
C TYR A 411 11.52 12.08 -24.33
N ASP A 412 10.46 11.58 -24.97
CA ASP A 412 10.48 11.37 -26.42
C ASP A 412 10.04 12.62 -27.19
N PHE A 413 10.51 12.74 -28.43
CA PHE A 413 10.24 13.91 -29.26
C PHE A 413 8.76 14.09 -29.57
N ARG A 414 7.97 13.02 -29.72
CA ARG A 414 6.53 13.16 -29.94
C ARG A 414 5.84 13.74 -28.71
N MET A 415 6.24 13.33 -27.50
CA MET A 415 5.72 13.91 -26.25
C MET A 415 5.98 15.40 -26.15
N LEU A 416 7.15 15.87 -26.61
CA LEU A 416 7.52 17.28 -26.58
C LEU A 416 6.97 18.08 -27.77
N GLY A 417 6.25 17.44 -28.70
CA GLY A 417 5.82 18.08 -29.94
C GLY A 417 7.00 18.44 -30.87
N LEU A 418 8.13 17.74 -30.74
CA LEU A 418 9.35 17.88 -31.55
C LEU A 418 9.42 16.88 -32.71
N ALA A 419 8.47 15.95 -32.81
CA ALA A 419 8.35 15.00 -33.92
C ALA A 419 6.89 14.89 -34.39
N ASP A 420 6.71 14.46 -35.65
CA ASP A 420 5.39 14.12 -36.21
C ASP A 420 4.90 12.74 -35.71
N ASP A 421 3.67 12.36 -36.09
CA ASP A 421 3.06 11.07 -35.74
C ASP A 421 3.88 9.85 -36.19
N GLN A 422 4.84 10.01 -37.11
CA GLN A 422 5.73 8.97 -37.64
C GLN A 422 7.12 8.98 -36.97
N ASP A 423 7.28 9.60 -35.80
CA ASP A 423 8.56 9.78 -35.08
C ASP A 423 9.61 10.60 -35.85
N ARG A 424 9.23 11.32 -36.92
CA ARG A 424 10.19 12.14 -37.67
C ARG A 424 10.31 13.52 -37.03
N PRO A 425 11.54 13.98 -36.70
CA PRO A 425 11.73 15.30 -36.09
C PRO A 425 11.17 16.43 -36.98
N ASN A 426 10.32 17.27 -36.41
CA ASN A 426 9.83 18.48 -37.07
C ASN A 426 10.90 19.58 -37.04
N ARG A 427 10.58 20.81 -37.45
CA ARG A 427 11.57 21.91 -37.55
C ARG A 427 12.23 22.23 -36.20
N ALA A 428 11.46 22.23 -35.10
CA ALA A 428 11.97 22.44 -33.75
C ALA A 428 12.80 21.24 -33.27
N GLY A 429 12.35 20.00 -33.53
CA GLY A 429 13.12 18.80 -33.20
C GLY A 429 14.46 18.71 -33.95
N GLN A 430 14.48 19.09 -35.23
CA GLN A 430 15.70 19.19 -36.02
C GLN A 430 16.63 20.30 -35.48
N ALA A 431 16.07 21.41 -34.99
CA ALA A 431 16.84 22.46 -34.35
C ALA A 431 17.50 21.96 -33.06
N LEU A 432 16.75 21.22 -32.21
CA LEU A 432 17.28 20.65 -30.97
C LEU A 432 18.40 19.65 -31.25
N LEU A 433 18.20 18.72 -32.19
CA LEU A 433 19.24 17.77 -32.57
C LEU A 433 20.51 18.47 -33.06
N ALA A 434 20.37 19.57 -33.81
CA ALA A 434 21.52 20.36 -34.28
C ALA A 434 22.24 21.06 -33.12
N VAL A 435 21.51 21.62 -32.15
CA VAL A 435 22.08 22.19 -30.91
C VAL A 435 22.86 21.13 -30.12
N LEU A 436 22.27 19.96 -29.90
CA LEU A 436 22.89 18.87 -29.13
C LEU A 436 24.15 18.35 -29.84
N SER A 437 24.10 18.21 -31.17
CA SER A 437 25.26 17.81 -31.99
C SER A 437 26.37 18.87 -31.97
N GLY A 438 25.99 20.15 -31.90
CA GLY A 438 26.92 21.29 -31.80
C GLY A 438 27.29 21.68 -30.37
N LYS A 439 27.04 20.81 -29.39
CA LYS A 439 27.34 21.03 -27.96
C LYS A 439 26.84 22.38 -27.44
N GLY A 440 25.57 22.68 -27.72
CA GLY A 440 24.91 23.92 -27.30
C GLY A 440 25.03 25.05 -28.31
N THR A 441 25.74 24.88 -29.42
CA THR A 441 25.89 25.93 -30.45
C THR A 441 25.34 25.47 -31.80
N VAL A 442 24.58 26.32 -32.51
CA VAL A 442 24.10 26.02 -33.86
C VAL A 442 24.09 27.26 -34.77
N SER A 443 24.57 27.11 -36.01
CA SER A 443 24.56 28.16 -37.03
C SER A 443 23.20 28.18 -37.74
N ARG A 444 22.35 29.16 -37.41
CA ARG A 444 21.02 29.37 -37.99
C ARG A 444 20.69 30.86 -37.97
N LYS A 445 19.82 31.34 -38.85
CA LYS A 445 19.42 32.75 -38.90
C LYS A 445 18.76 33.21 -37.58
N LYS A 446 18.88 34.50 -37.25
CA LYS A 446 18.23 35.11 -36.06
C LYS A 446 16.70 34.89 -36.01
N ASN A 447 16.05 34.81 -37.16
CA ASN A 447 14.59 34.63 -37.24
C ASN A 447 14.22 33.20 -37.66
N ASP A 448 15.07 32.21 -37.35
CA ASP A 448 14.79 30.81 -37.63
C ASP A 448 13.56 30.35 -36.83
N LYS A 449 12.50 29.95 -37.55
CA LYS A 449 11.23 29.53 -36.95
C LYS A 449 11.40 28.28 -36.07
N GLY A 450 12.29 27.35 -36.45
CA GLY A 450 12.55 26.15 -35.68
C GLY A 450 13.19 26.46 -34.33
N MET A 451 14.14 27.41 -34.28
CA MET A 451 14.71 27.90 -33.01
C MET A 451 13.66 28.61 -32.15
N ALA A 452 12.84 29.47 -32.74
CA ALA A 452 11.78 30.17 -31.99
C ALA A 452 10.76 29.20 -31.38
N GLU A 453 10.31 28.20 -32.14
CA GLU A 453 9.43 27.13 -31.66
C GLU A 453 10.10 26.31 -30.56
N LEU A 454 11.38 25.95 -30.74
CA LEU A 454 12.16 25.22 -29.73
C LEU A 454 12.31 26.01 -28.42
N CYS A 455 12.59 27.31 -28.48
CA CYS A 455 12.63 28.17 -27.30
C CYS A 455 11.31 28.09 -26.52
N GLY A 456 10.18 28.25 -27.23
CA GLY A 456 8.86 28.20 -26.61
C GLY A 456 8.56 26.85 -25.94
N ILE A 457 8.95 25.74 -26.59
CA ILE A 457 8.77 24.39 -26.04
C ILE A 457 9.60 24.20 -24.78
N LEU A 458 10.90 24.54 -24.80
CA LEU A 458 11.79 24.34 -23.65
C LEU A 458 11.42 25.27 -22.48
N THR A 459 11.15 26.56 -22.73
CA THR A 459 10.71 27.49 -21.67
C THR A 459 9.42 27.01 -21.01
N LYS A 460 8.43 26.56 -21.80
CA LYS A 460 7.17 26.04 -21.27
C LYS A 460 7.38 24.73 -20.48
N LEU A 461 8.22 23.83 -20.99
CA LEU A 461 8.53 22.56 -20.32
C LEU A 461 9.22 22.80 -18.98
N MET A 462 10.23 23.65 -18.94
CA MET A 462 11.06 23.86 -17.74
C MET A 462 10.42 24.84 -16.75
N GLY A 463 9.56 25.77 -17.19
CA GLY A 463 9.03 26.81 -16.33
C GLY A 463 10.11 27.75 -15.77
N ILE A 464 11.26 27.86 -16.45
CA ILE A 464 12.35 28.76 -16.11
C ILE A 464 12.15 30.06 -16.89
N ASP A 465 12.24 31.19 -16.20
CA ASP A 465 12.14 32.50 -16.83
C ASP A 465 13.33 32.77 -17.77
N GLY A 466 13.07 33.48 -18.86
CA GLY A 466 14.06 33.81 -19.87
C GLY A 466 14.23 32.78 -20.98
N SER A 467 15.02 33.14 -21.98
CA SER A 467 15.25 32.31 -23.17
C SER A 467 16.32 31.25 -22.90
N PRO A 468 16.12 29.98 -23.29
CA PRO A 468 17.15 28.94 -23.20
C PRO A 468 18.33 29.17 -24.15
N PHE A 469 18.19 30.11 -25.08
CA PHE A 469 19.20 30.43 -26.08
C PHE A 469 19.42 31.93 -26.25
N GLU A 470 20.63 32.30 -26.64
CA GLU A 470 21.00 33.64 -27.10
C GLU A 470 21.48 33.58 -28.56
N TYR A 471 21.14 34.61 -29.34
CA TYR A 471 21.66 34.78 -30.70
C TYR A 471 22.90 35.67 -30.71
N ALA A 472 24.07 35.09 -30.94
CA ALA A 472 25.34 35.79 -31.05
C ALA A 472 25.52 36.40 -32.45
N LYS A 473 25.32 37.72 -32.57
CA LYS A 473 25.39 38.45 -33.86
C LYS A 473 26.72 38.30 -34.59
N LEU A 474 27.84 38.33 -33.87
CA LEU A 474 29.19 38.29 -34.43
C LEU A 474 29.54 36.95 -35.10
N GLY A 475 28.83 35.86 -34.75
CA GLY A 475 29.07 34.52 -35.31
C GLY A 475 27.84 33.91 -35.98
N GLU A 476 26.77 34.69 -36.17
CA GLU A 476 25.48 34.25 -36.72
C GLU A 476 24.98 32.89 -36.20
N LYS A 477 25.15 32.69 -34.88
CA LYS A 477 24.89 31.41 -34.22
C LYS A 477 24.03 31.60 -32.98
N TRP A 478 23.24 30.57 -32.70
CA TRP A 478 22.53 30.42 -31.44
C TRP A 478 23.40 29.67 -30.44
N VAL A 479 23.41 30.12 -29.19
CA VAL A 479 24.15 29.54 -28.07
C VAL A 479 23.17 29.20 -26.95
N ALA A 480 23.21 27.97 -26.47
CA ALA A 480 22.41 27.49 -25.35
C ALA A 480 22.95 28.01 -24.02
N PHE A 481 22.06 28.30 -23.08
CA PHE A 481 22.40 28.60 -21.68
C PHE A 481 22.42 27.36 -20.78
N PHE A 482 22.19 26.18 -21.35
CA PHE A 482 22.21 24.88 -20.68
C PHE A 482 23.32 24.02 -21.26
N ASP A 483 23.79 23.03 -20.49
CA ASP A 483 24.75 22.06 -21.01
C ASP A 483 24.08 21.13 -22.02
N ALA A 484 24.68 21.00 -23.21
CA ALA A 484 24.11 20.26 -24.33
C ALA A 484 25.10 19.21 -24.82
N SER A 485 24.66 17.95 -24.85
CA SER A 485 25.50 16.83 -25.27
C SER A 485 24.79 15.92 -26.28
N ALA A 486 25.57 15.44 -27.24
CA ALA A 486 25.21 14.30 -28.07
C ALA A 486 25.42 13.00 -27.29
N VAL A 487 24.68 11.94 -27.64
CA VAL A 487 24.63 10.62 -26.98
C VAL A 487 25.99 10.21 -26.37
N GLU A 488 26.03 10.01 -25.05
CA GLU A 488 27.13 9.27 -24.42
C GLU A 488 27.08 7.81 -24.90
N GLN A 489 28.15 7.36 -25.55
CA GLN A 489 28.44 5.93 -25.59
C GLN A 489 28.76 5.51 -24.16
N ALA A 490 27.94 4.62 -23.59
CA ALA A 490 28.23 4.02 -22.30
C ALA A 490 29.66 3.46 -22.32
N LYS A 491 30.53 3.99 -21.45
CA LYS A 491 31.77 3.31 -21.10
C LYS A 491 31.37 2.09 -20.29
N ASP A 492 31.34 0.93 -20.94
CA ASP A 492 31.30 -0.36 -20.24
C ASP A 492 32.45 -0.39 -19.22
N LYS A 493 32.09 -0.60 -17.95
CA LYS A 493 33.00 -0.99 -16.87
C LYS A 493 32.40 -2.17 -16.15
#